data_AF-A0A1C3TRI5-F1
#
_entry.id   AF-A0A1C3TRI5-F1
#
_cell.length_a   1.000
_cell.length_b   1.000
_cell.length_c   1.000
_cell.angle_alpha   90.00
_cell.angle_beta   90.00
_cell.angle_gamma   90.00
#
_symmetry.space_group_name_H-M   'P 1'
#
loop_
_entity.id
_entity.type
_entity.pdbx_description
1 polymer ?
#
loop_
_entity_poly.entity_id
_entity_poly.type
_entity_poly.pdbx_seq_one_letter_code
_entity_poly.pdbx_strand_id
1 'polypeptide(L)' 'MTAPEITTKDGSERQRFILEVKAEFKSDGFEITPRIEKLTQLYISGQIDFEDLRKLLTIDTLH' A
#
# COMPACT_ATOMS: atom_id res chain seq x y z
N MET A 1 9.66 -14.13 -15.29
CA MET A 1 8.65 -13.92 -14.23
C MET A 1 7.68 -12.90 -14.76
N THR A 2 6.44 -13.30 -15.03
CA THR A 2 5.41 -12.42 -15.58
C THR A 2 4.76 -11.70 -14.40
N ALA A 3 4.86 -10.37 -14.34
CA ALA A 3 4.12 -9.60 -13.35
C ALA A 3 2.61 -9.88 -13.55
N PRO A 4 1.83 -10.10 -12.47
CA PRO A 4 0.41 -10.35 -12.61
C PRO A 4 -0.25 -9.16 -13.34
N GLU A 5 -1.01 -9.45 -14.40
CA GLU A 5 -1.76 -8.43 -15.13
C GLU A 5 -2.83 -7.85 -14.20
N ILE A 6 -2.57 -6.65 -13.69
CA ILE A 6 -3.52 -5.89 -12.89
C ILE A 6 -4.62 -5.40 -13.81
N THR A 7 -5.82 -5.93 -13.62
CA THR A 7 -6.99 -5.38 -14.30
C THR A 7 -7.27 -3.97 -13.77
N THR A 8 -7.85 -3.10 -14.59
CA THR A 8 -8.23 -1.73 -14.19
C THR A 8 -9.18 -1.71 -12.98
N LYS A 9 -9.98 -2.76 -12.80
CA LYS A 9 -10.81 -2.97 -11.61
C LYS A 9 -9.96 -3.22 -10.35
N ASP A 10 -8.96 -4.09 -10.46
CA ASP A 10 -8.03 -4.43 -9.37
C ASP A 10 -7.23 -3.21 -8.91
N GLY A 11 -6.75 -2.38 -9.83
CA GLY A 11 -6.07 -1.12 -9.50
C GLY A 11 -6.97 -0.11 -8.76
N SER A 12 -8.24 -0.01 -9.16
CA SER A 12 -9.22 0.88 -8.52
C SER A 12 -9.57 0.42 -7.10
N GLU A 13 -9.73 -0.89 -6.90
CA GLU A 13 -9.99 -1.49 -5.58
C GLU A 13 -8.79 -1.29 -4.64
N ARG A 14 -7.56 -1.49 -5.12
CA ARG A 14 -6.33 -1.22 -4.36
C ARG A 14 -6.20 0.26 -3.99
N GLN A 15 -6.46 1.16 -4.92
CA GLN A 15 -6.41 2.59 -4.66
C GLN A 15 -7.44 3.00 -3.59
N ARG A 16 -8.67 2.49 -3.68
CA ARG A 16 -9.70 2.75 -2.68
C ARG A 16 -9.29 2.27 -1.30
N PHE A 17 -8.81 1.03 -1.19
CA PHE A 17 -8.32 0.47 0.06
C PHE A 17 -7.23 1.33 0.71
N ILE A 18 -6.22 1.73 -0.08
CA ILE A 18 -5.15 2.61 0.44
C ILE A 18 -5.72 3.95 0.90
N LEU A 19 -6.64 4.57 0.17
CA LEU A 19 -7.24 5.85 0.58
C LEU A 19 -8.02 5.73 1.89
N GLU A 20 -8.78 4.65 2.10
CA GLU A 20 -9.50 4.38 3.34
C GLU A 20 -8.52 4.24 4.52
N VAL A 21 -7.47 3.44 4.37
CA VAL A 21 -6.42 3.30 5.40
C VAL A 21 -5.74 4.64 5.69
N LYS A 22 -5.38 5.43 4.66
CA LYS A 22 -4.75 6.74 4.86
C LYS A 22 -5.67 7.70 5.62
N ALA A 23 -6.97 7.65 5.37
CA ALA A 23 -7.95 8.48 6.07
C ALA A 23 -8.05 8.10 7.55
N GLU A 24 -8.05 6.81 7.87
CA GLU A 24 -8.01 6.31 9.26
C GLU A 24 -6.75 6.77 9.99
N PHE A 25 -5.57 6.54 9.40
CA PHE A 25 -4.29 6.96 10.00
C PHE A 25 -4.22 8.47 10.24
N LYS A 26 -4.74 9.28 9.31
CA LYS A 26 -4.79 10.73 9.45
C LYS A 26 -5.76 11.15 10.57
N SER A 27 -6.89 10.47 10.72
CA SER A 27 -7.84 10.70 11.81
C SER A 27 -7.21 10.40 13.18
N ASP A 28 -6.35 9.40 13.24
CA ASP A 28 -5.62 8.98 14.45
C ASP A 28 -4.38 9.84 14.73
N GLY A 29 -4.10 10.85 13.89
CA GLY A 29 -2.99 11.79 14.08
C GLY A 29 -1.62 11.24 13.65
N PHE A 30 -1.58 10.11 12.94
CA PHE A 30 -0.34 9.56 12.42
C PHE A 30 0.08 10.24 11.12
N GLU A 31 1.38 10.53 11.01
CA GLU A 31 1.97 11.00 9.75
C GLU A 31 2.39 9.82 8.86
N ILE A 32 1.97 9.87 7.60
CA ILE A 32 2.39 8.91 6.59
C ILE A 32 3.79 9.31 6.12
N THR A 33 4.76 8.44 6.39
CA THR A 33 6.14 8.69 5.95
C THR A 33 6.28 8.54 4.43
N PRO A 34 7.25 9.21 3.79
CA PRO A 34 7.52 9.06 2.36
C PRO A 34 7.79 7.60 1.93
N ARG A 35 8.30 6.76 2.84
CA ARG A 35 8.50 5.32 2.60
C ARG A 35 7.17 4.59 2.49
N ILE A 36 6.24 4.79 3.41
CA ILE A 36 4.89 4.19 3.37
C ILE A 36 4.17 4.64 2.09
N GLU A 37 4.32 5.92 1.72
CA GLU A 37 3.75 6.44 0.48
C GLU A 37 4.25 5.69 -0.75
N LYS A 38 5.57 5.44 -0.81
CA LYS A 38 6.18 4.68 -1.90
C LYS A 38 5.74 3.22 -1.92
N LEU A 39 5.62 2.57 -0.76
CA LEU A 39 5.15 1.18 -0.66
C LEU A 39 3.70 1.03 -1.11
N THR A 40 2.82 1.95 -0.71
CA THR A 40 1.42 1.93 -1.14
C THR A 40 1.26 2.18 -2.64
N GLN A 41 2.09 3.05 -3.23
CA GLN A 41 2.15 3.25 -4.69
C GLN A 41 2.57 1.97 -5.44
N LEU A 42 3.59 1.26 -4.93
CA LEU A 42 4.02 -0.02 -5.52
C LEU A 42 2.88 -1.06 -5.52
N TYR A 43 2.14 -1.14 -4.42
CA TYR A 43 0.98 -2.03 -4.30
C TYR A 43 -0.15 -1.66 -5.27
N ILE A 44 -0.51 -0.37 -5.35
CA ILE A 44 -1.54 0.13 -6.28
C ILE A 44 -1.14 -0.15 -7.74
N SER A 45 0.13 0.04 -8.08
CA SER A 45 0.66 -0.22 -9.43
C SER A 45 0.82 -1.71 -9.75
N GLY A 46 0.65 -2.59 -8.76
CA GLY A 46 0.80 -4.03 -8.94
C GLY A 46 2.22 -4.57 -8.97
N GLN A 47 3.21 -3.73 -8.68
CA GLN A 47 4.60 -4.15 -8.60
C GLN A 47 4.86 -5.07 -7.40
N ILE A 48 4.03 -4.97 -6.36
CA ILE A 48 4.02 -5.85 -5.20
C ILE A 48 2.60 -6.29 -4.89
N ASP A 49 2.47 -7.46 -4.26
CA ASP A 49 1.20 -7.92 -3.70
C ASP A 49 0.97 -7.41 -2.27
N PHE A 50 -0.15 -7.82 -1.68
CA PHE A 50 -0.50 -7.41 -0.32
C PHE A 50 0.40 -8.06 0.75
N GLU A 51 0.90 -9.28 0.52
CA GLU A 51 1.80 -9.94 1.47
C GLU A 51 3.15 -9.24 1.53
N ASP A 52 3.67 -8.84 0.37
CA ASP A 52 4.91 -8.06 0.25
C ASP A 52 4.75 -6.67 0.87
N LEU A 53 3.64 -5.97 0.61
CA LEU A 53 3.33 -4.71 1.28
C LEU A 53 3.33 -4.89 2.81
N ARG A 54 2.66 -5.92 3.32
CA ARG A 54 2.60 -6.20 4.76
C ARG A 54 3.97 -6.49 5.36
N LYS A 55 4.80 -7.31 4.71
CA LYS A 55 6.17 -7.59 5.16
C LYS A 55 7.00 -6.31 5.22
N LEU A 56 6.94 -5.49 4.17
CA LEU A 56 7.73 -4.25 4.08
C LEU A 56 7.33 -3.21 5.12
N LEU A 57 6.04 -3.16 5.50
CA LEU A 57 5.53 -2.31 6.59
C LEU A 57 5.89 -2.87 7.98
N THR A 58 5.89 -4.20 8.15
CA THR A 58 6.20 -4.83 9.45
C THR A 58 7.67 -4.60 9.85
N ILE A 59 8.57 -4.53 8.86
CA ILE A 59 9.99 -4.19 9.08
C ILE A 59 10.15 -2.78 9.68
N ASP A 60 9.23 -1.84 9.38
CA ASP A 60 9.26 -0.48 9.92
C ASP A 60 8.73 -0.38 11.36
N THR A 61 7.91 -1.32 11.82
CA THR A 61 7.28 -1.26 13.16
C THR A 61 8.10 -1.88 14.29
N LEU A 62 9.28 -2.46 14.00
CA LEU A 62 10.12 -3.19 14.98
C LEU A 62 11.35 -2.40 15.49
N HIS A 63 11.40 -1.08 15.29
CA HIS A 63 12.52 -0.25 15.74
C HIS A 63 12.11 0.80 16.78
#